data_AF-A0A7J4G1H8-F1
#
_entry.id   AF-A0A7J4G1H8-F1
#
_cell.length_a   1.000
_cell.length_b   1.000
_cell.length_c   1.000
_cell.angle_alpha   90.00
_cell.angle_beta   90.00
_cell.angle_gamma   90.00
#
_symmetry.space_group_name_H-M   'P 1'
#
loop_
_entity.id
_entity.type
_entity.pdbx_description
1 polymer ?
#
loop_
_entity_poly.entity_id
_entity_poly.type
_entity_poly.pdbx_seq_one_letter_code
_entity_poly.pdbx_strand_id
1 'polypeptide(L)'
;VYEDLNDYEKGVIRVLDRAVKIYRALPEDLIKEMALTREEARAHWVQARYKSDYNIFKPYLAKNIELSIKAAEYLGYDIDRYDALLDLFEEGLTYRKAKSILDEVASKIKPIFEKVYDEEIFPSKHPLEDVKYDIEAMKEVNKEVLKLFNYPWDRARLDISAHPFTTGISLDDVRITTRYEGYDFRRTLYAVLHEYGHALYDLQIDPNFKYTPLEGGASLGIHESQSRFWENIIGRSREFTEILKPVLDEKLHFVRDYDVEELYKYFNIVRPTYIRVDSDQLTYDLHIVLRFRMEHMFINGELTVDDAPEIWNNTMEELLGIKPKRDSEGILQDIHWSIGLMGYFPTYTLGNILSAQIAYSMEKKLGKISDLIIDSRFSDIQNYLKDEIHRYGGMYKPEELVIRATGEDINPEYYIKYLRNKFLTQ
;
A
#
# COMPACT_ATOMS: atom_id res chain seq x y z
N VAL A 1 15.79 28.21 21.28
CA VAL A 1 16.22 26.80 21.44
C VAL A 1 16.34 26.08 20.09
N TYR A 2 15.61 26.48 19.04
CA TYR A 2 15.64 25.80 17.73
C TYR A 2 16.47 26.48 16.63
N GLU A 3 17.01 27.69 16.84
CA GLU A 3 17.64 28.48 15.77
C GLU A 3 19.01 27.95 15.31
N ASP A 4 19.71 27.17 16.14
CA ASP A 4 21.06 26.65 15.84
C ASP A 4 21.10 25.14 15.48
N LEU A 5 19.93 24.47 15.39
CA LEU A 5 19.88 23.03 15.13
C LEU A 5 19.99 22.69 13.64
N ASN A 6 20.74 21.65 13.31
CA ASN A 6 20.74 21.07 11.96
C ASN A 6 19.47 20.21 11.73
N ASP A 7 19.26 19.79 10.47
CA ASP A 7 18.04 19.05 10.09
C ASP A 7 17.90 17.70 10.82
N TYR A 8 19.02 17.01 11.06
CA TYR A 8 19.02 15.77 11.85
C TYR A 8 18.54 16.03 13.28
N GLU A 9 19.09 17.03 13.97
CA GLU A 9 18.70 17.37 15.35
C GLU A 9 17.23 17.81 15.43
N LYS A 10 16.76 18.61 14.45
CA LYS A 10 15.35 18.99 14.34
C LYS A 10 14.45 17.78 14.14
N GLY A 11 14.85 16.85 13.27
CA GLY A 11 14.13 15.60 13.02
C GLY A 11 14.03 14.76 14.29
N VAL A 12 15.14 14.55 15.00
CA VAL A 12 15.17 13.77 16.25
C VAL A 12 14.22 14.37 17.29
N ILE A 13 14.30 15.68 17.53
CA ILE A 13 13.42 16.35 18.51
C ILE A 13 11.95 16.23 18.08
N ARG A 14 11.64 16.46 16.80
CA ARG A 14 10.28 16.35 16.26
C ARG A 14 9.68 14.96 16.50
N VAL A 15 10.39 13.90 16.12
CA VAL A 15 9.91 12.52 16.25
C VAL A 15 9.75 12.14 17.74
N LEU A 16 10.70 12.52 18.59
CA LEU A 16 10.62 12.26 20.03
C LEU A 16 9.47 13.03 20.69
N ASP A 17 9.34 14.33 20.42
CA ASP A 17 8.27 15.17 20.98
C ASP A 17 6.90 14.63 20.56
N ARG A 18 6.76 14.21 19.30
CA ARG A 18 5.54 13.56 18.79
C ARG A 18 5.25 12.25 19.52
N ALA A 19 6.22 11.35 19.63
CA ALA A 19 6.05 10.08 20.33
C ALA A 19 5.68 10.30 21.80
N VAL A 20 6.39 11.19 22.50
CA VAL A 20 6.14 11.52 23.91
C VAL A 20 4.75 12.14 24.09
N LYS A 21 4.31 13.03 23.18
CA LYS A 21 2.95 13.58 23.19
C LYS A 21 1.90 12.48 23.12
N ILE A 22 2.03 11.56 22.17
CA ILE A 22 1.10 10.44 21.97
C ILE A 22 1.07 9.52 23.19
N TYR A 23 2.24 9.07 23.67
CA TYR A 23 2.33 8.16 24.82
C TYR A 23 1.82 8.78 26.12
N ARG A 24 2.00 10.09 26.33
CA ARG A 24 1.48 10.78 27.51
C ARG A 24 -0.02 11.08 27.45
N ALA A 25 -0.58 11.18 26.25
CA ALA A 25 -2.00 11.44 26.06
C ALA A 25 -2.86 10.24 26.47
N LEU A 26 -2.41 9.03 26.17
CA LEU A 26 -3.18 7.80 26.40
C LEU A 26 -2.94 7.23 27.80
N PRO A 27 -3.99 7.03 28.64
CA PRO A 27 -3.84 6.37 29.94
C PRO A 27 -3.39 4.91 29.81
N GLU A 28 -2.62 4.43 30.80
CA GLU A 28 -2.10 3.06 30.83
C GLU A 28 -3.22 2.00 30.74
N ASP A 29 -4.32 2.19 31.47
CA ASP A 29 -5.46 1.28 31.44
C ASP A 29 -6.11 1.20 30.05
N LEU A 30 -6.17 2.31 29.31
CA LEU A 30 -6.69 2.34 27.94
C LEU A 30 -5.76 1.59 26.99
N ILE A 31 -4.44 1.82 27.08
CA ILE A 31 -3.44 1.12 26.27
C ILE A 31 -3.54 -0.40 26.51
N LYS A 32 -3.66 -0.81 27.77
CA LYS A 32 -3.83 -2.22 28.16
C LYS A 32 -5.12 -2.81 27.60
N GLU A 33 -6.23 -2.10 27.70
CA GLU A 33 -7.53 -2.55 27.19
C GLU A 33 -7.52 -2.69 25.66
N MET A 34 -6.92 -1.73 24.95
CA MET A 34 -6.71 -1.80 23.50
C MET A 34 -5.87 -3.01 23.09
N ALA A 35 -4.76 -3.26 23.78
CA ALA A 35 -3.88 -4.39 23.49
C ALA A 35 -4.57 -5.75 23.70
N LEU A 36 -5.30 -5.92 24.80
CA LEU A 36 -6.06 -7.14 25.07
C LEU A 36 -7.18 -7.35 24.05
N THR A 37 -7.96 -6.30 23.78
CA THR A 37 -9.06 -6.34 22.81
C THR A 37 -8.54 -6.72 21.42
N ARG A 38 -7.40 -6.15 20.99
CA ARG A 38 -6.77 -6.47 19.71
C ARG A 38 -6.49 -7.97 19.54
N GLU A 39 -5.91 -8.62 20.54
CA GLU A 39 -5.59 -10.06 20.43
C GLU A 39 -6.84 -10.94 20.43
N GLU A 40 -7.81 -10.63 21.29
CA GLU A 40 -9.09 -11.36 21.35
C GLU A 40 -9.90 -11.19 20.07
N ALA A 41 -10.03 -9.95 19.60
CA ALA A 41 -10.77 -9.58 18.40
C ALA A 41 -10.16 -10.22 17.15
N ARG A 42 -8.82 -10.24 17.03
CA ARG A 42 -8.13 -10.91 15.92
C ARG A 42 -8.47 -12.40 15.85
N ALA A 43 -8.42 -13.10 16.99
CA ALA A 43 -8.72 -14.53 17.03
C ALA A 43 -10.18 -14.82 16.59
N HIS A 44 -11.13 -14.00 17.05
CA HIS A 44 -12.54 -14.13 16.67
C HIS A 44 -12.80 -13.73 15.23
N TRP A 45 -12.11 -12.71 14.71
CA TRP A 45 -12.19 -12.32 13.31
C TRP A 45 -11.71 -13.43 12.37
N VAL A 46 -10.63 -14.14 12.71
CA VAL A 46 -10.18 -15.31 11.91
C VAL A 46 -11.28 -16.35 11.81
N GLN A 47 -11.97 -16.65 12.93
CA GLN A 47 -13.09 -17.57 12.94
C GLN A 47 -14.30 -17.05 12.16
N ALA A 48 -14.65 -15.77 12.36
CA ALA A 48 -15.75 -15.09 11.70
C ALA A 48 -15.56 -15.11 10.17
N ARG A 49 -14.37 -14.75 9.69
CA ARG A 49 -14.04 -14.74 8.26
C ARG A 49 -14.09 -16.15 7.67
N TYR A 50 -13.56 -17.15 8.38
CA TYR A 50 -13.60 -18.55 7.93
C TYR A 50 -15.05 -19.06 7.80
N LYS A 51 -15.90 -18.75 8.78
CA LYS A 51 -17.32 -19.16 8.77
C LYS A 51 -18.20 -18.24 7.93
N SER A 52 -17.67 -17.10 7.49
CA SER A 52 -18.43 -15.99 6.90
C SER A 52 -19.63 -15.58 7.78
N ASP A 53 -19.40 -15.41 9.08
CA ASP A 53 -20.42 -15.03 10.06
C ASP A 53 -19.99 -13.78 10.84
N TYR A 54 -20.49 -12.62 10.42
CA TYR A 54 -20.18 -11.34 11.03
C TYR A 54 -20.57 -11.26 12.51
N ASN A 55 -21.59 -11.99 12.96
CA ASN A 55 -22.08 -11.89 14.34
C ASN A 55 -21.01 -12.33 15.37
N ILE A 56 -20.08 -13.20 14.97
CA ILE A 56 -18.93 -13.60 15.80
C ILE A 56 -18.00 -12.42 16.07
N PHE A 57 -17.79 -11.56 15.08
CA PHE A 57 -16.85 -10.44 15.15
C PHE A 57 -17.50 -9.12 15.61
N LYS A 58 -18.79 -8.93 15.33
CA LYS A 58 -19.57 -7.73 15.67
C LYS A 58 -19.33 -7.15 17.08
N PRO A 59 -19.38 -7.91 18.20
CA PRO A 59 -19.13 -7.35 19.53
C PRO A 59 -17.69 -6.81 19.69
N TYR A 60 -16.72 -7.43 19.02
CA TYR A 60 -15.33 -7.00 19.05
C TYR A 60 -15.10 -5.78 18.17
N LEU A 61 -15.78 -5.68 17.02
CA LEU A 61 -15.76 -4.45 16.22
C LEU A 61 -16.31 -3.27 17.01
N ALA A 62 -17.44 -3.46 17.69
CA ALA A 62 -18.04 -2.43 18.53
C ALA A 62 -17.06 -1.96 19.61
N LYS A 63 -16.37 -2.91 20.25
CA LYS A 63 -15.37 -2.60 21.27
C LYS A 63 -14.16 -1.84 20.70
N ASN A 64 -13.63 -2.27 19.56
CA ASN A 64 -12.52 -1.58 18.90
C ASN A 64 -12.89 -0.15 18.48
N ILE A 65 -14.11 0.08 17.99
CA ILE A 65 -14.61 1.43 17.67
C ILE A 65 -14.71 2.29 18.94
N GLU A 66 -15.31 1.76 20.01
CA GLU A 66 -15.42 2.45 21.30
C GLU A 66 -14.04 2.89 21.83
N LEU A 67 -13.06 1.99 21.79
CA LEU A 67 -11.70 2.27 22.25
C LEU A 67 -10.97 3.25 21.32
N SER A 68 -11.21 3.19 20.02
CA SER A 68 -10.64 4.14 19.05
C SER A 68 -11.19 5.55 19.25
N ILE A 69 -12.49 5.68 19.54
CA ILE A 69 -13.12 6.96 19.90
C ILE A 69 -12.48 7.51 21.18
N LYS A 70 -12.35 6.70 22.23
CA LYS A 70 -11.68 7.10 23.48
C LYS A 70 -10.24 7.57 23.21
N ALA A 71 -9.48 6.81 22.42
CA ALA A 71 -8.11 7.19 22.07
C ALA A 71 -8.06 8.54 21.34
N ALA A 72 -8.96 8.77 20.37
CA ALA A 72 -9.06 10.04 19.66
C ALA A 72 -9.34 11.24 20.60
N GLU A 73 -10.24 11.08 21.58
CA GLU A 73 -10.53 12.11 22.58
C GLU A 73 -9.31 12.44 23.46
N TYR A 74 -8.51 11.43 23.83
CA TYR A 74 -7.27 11.63 24.58
C TYR A 74 -6.16 12.29 23.75
N LEU A 75 -5.98 11.85 22.51
CA LEU A 75 -4.98 12.39 21.58
C LEU A 75 -5.27 13.86 21.23
N GLY A 76 -6.56 14.20 21.18
CA GLY A 76 -7.06 15.52 20.83
C GLY A 76 -7.07 15.76 19.33
N TYR A 77 -8.01 16.58 18.89
CA TYR A 77 -8.23 16.98 17.50
C TYR A 77 -8.77 18.41 17.46
N ASP A 78 -8.66 19.07 16.30
CA ASP A 78 -9.14 20.45 16.13
C ASP A 78 -10.62 20.48 15.72
N ILE A 79 -10.94 19.88 14.57
CA ILE A 79 -12.28 19.93 13.99
C ILE A 79 -12.93 18.55 13.97
N ASP A 80 -12.29 17.55 13.35
CA ASP A 80 -12.85 16.22 13.17
C ASP A 80 -12.16 15.21 14.07
N ARG A 81 -12.94 14.41 14.81
CA ARG A 81 -12.40 13.38 15.71
C ARG A 81 -11.49 12.40 14.97
N TYR A 82 -11.81 12.12 13.71
CA TYR A 82 -11.06 11.17 12.92
C TYR A 82 -9.64 11.63 12.58
N ASP A 83 -9.37 12.95 12.63
CA ASP A 83 -8.04 13.53 12.42
C ASP A 83 -6.99 12.95 13.39
N ALA A 84 -7.38 12.73 14.65
CA ALA A 84 -6.50 12.17 15.68
C ALA A 84 -6.00 10.76 15.34
N LEU A 85 -6.80 9.98 14.61
CA LEU A 85 -6.47 8.60 14.24
C LEU A 85 -5.70 8.53 12.91
N LEU A 86 -6.03 9.40 11.95
CA LEU A 86 -5.29 9.54 10.70
C LEU A 86 -3.84 9.98 10.96
N ASP A 87 -3.65 10.95 11.84
CA ASP A 87 -2.34 11.52 12.20
C ASP A 87 -1.37 10.45 12.74
N LEU A 88 -1.86 9.39 13.41
CA LEU A 88 -1.02 8.30 13.92
C LEU A 88 -0.26 7.54 12.82
N PHE A 89 -0.82 7.50 11.61
CA PHE A 89 -0.27 6.75 10.47
C PHE A 89 0.38 7.64 9.41
N GLU A 90 -0.14 8.86 9.27
CA GLU A 90 0.32 9.86 8.32
C GLU A 90 0.35 11.23 9.03
N GLU A 91 1.51 11.62 9.55
CA GLU A 91 1.64 12.81 10.39
C GLU A 91 1.15 14.09 9.68
N GLY A 92 0.18 14.76 10.30
CA GLY A 92 -0.46 15.97 9.79
C GLY A 92 -1.65 15.71 8.86
N LEU A 93 -1.98 14.46 8.54
CA LEU A 93 -3.14 14.14 7.71
C LEU A 93 -4.44 14.45 8.45
N THR A 94 -5.32 15.21 7.79
CA THR A 94 -6.68 15.50 8.27
C THR A 94 -7.71 14.82 7.37
N TYR A 95 -8.89 14.55 7.91
CA TYR A 95 -10.05 14.05 7.18
C TYR A 95 -10.37 14.96 6.00
N ARG A 96 -10.30 16.29 6.16
CA ARG A 96 -10.56 17.23 5.06
C ARG A 96 -9.59 17.02 3.89
N LYS A 97 -8.28 16.93 4.16
CA LYS A 97 -7.25 16.72 3.12
C LYS A 97 -7.42 15.33 2.50
N ALA A 98 -7.54 14.29 3.33
CA ALA A 98 -7.74 12.91 2.87
C ALA A 98 -9.01 12.76 2.01
N LYS A 99 -10.14 13.31 2.45
CA LYS A 99 -11.42 13.28 1.72
C LYS A 99 -11.31 13.97 0.37
N SER A 100 -10.72 15.17 0.32
CA SER A 100 -10.54 15.90 -0.94
C SER A 100 -9.75 15.07 -1.95
N ILE A 101 -8.64 14.46 -1.52
CA ILE A 101 -7.80 13.61 -2.34
C ILE A 101 -8.55 12.35 -2.80
N LEU A 102 -9.16 11.63 -1.87
CA LEU A 102 -9.83 10.36 -2.13
C LEU A 102 -11.06 10.53 -3.04
N ASP A 103 -11.87 11.58 -2.84
CA ASP A 103 -13.02 11.86 -3.70
C ASP A 103 -12.58 12.26 -5.11
N GLU A 104 -11.50 13.04 -5.25
CA GLU A 104 -10.93 13.38 -6.56
C GLU A 104 -10.45 12.12 -7.30
N VAL A 105 -9.68 11.25 -6.62
CA VAL A 105 -9.23 9.97 -7.17
C VAL A 105 -10.42 9.11 -7.60
N ALA A 106 -11.41 8.92 -6.72
CA ALA A 106 -12.57 8.07 -7.01
C ALA A 106 -13.36 8.58 -8.22
N SER A 107 -13.64 9.89 -8.25
CA SER A 107 -14.45 10.51 -9.31
C SER A 107 -13.78 10.47 -10.68
N LYS A 108 -12.44 10.48 -10.73
CA LYS A 108 -11.68 10.47 -11.99
C LYS A 108 -11.26 9.07 -12.43
N ILE A 109 -11.02 8.13 -11.51
CA ILE A 109 -10.69 6.74 -11.84
C ILE A 109 -11.93 5.98 -12.31
N LYS A 110 -13.10 6.19 -11.69
CA LYS A 110 -14.32 5.44 -12.03
C LYS A 110 -14.67 5.50 -13.54
N PRO A 111 -14.69 6.67 -14.21
CA PRO A 111 -14.92 6.72 -15.66
C PRO A 111 -13.82 6.05 -16.50
N ILE A 112 -12.57 6.01 -16.01
CA ILE A 112 -11.47 5.29 -16.70
C ILE A 112 -11.72 3.79 -16.58
N PHE A 113 -12.04 3.30 -15.38
CA PHE A 113 -12.39 1.90 -15.13
C PHE A 113 -13.59 1.46 -15.99
N GLU A 114 -14.70 2.18 -15.92
CA GLU A 114 -15.92 1.87 -16.69
C GLU A 114 -15.60 1.78 -18.19
N LYS A 115 -14.86 2.75 -18.74
CA LYS A 115 -14.46 2.70 -20.13
C LYS A 115 -13.58 1.49 -20.47
N VAL A 116 -12.55 1.21 -19.66
CA VAL A 116 -11.65 0.07 -19.90
C VAL A 116 -12.39 -1.26 -19.82
N TYR A 117 -13.31 -1.38 -18.87
CA TYR A 117 -14.06 -2.59 -18.64
C TYR A 117 -15.16 -2.80 -19.69
N ASP A 118 -15.95 -1.78 -20.01
CA ASP A 118 -17.07 -1.86 -20.94
C ASP A 118 -16.61 -1.98 -22.41
N GLU A 119 -15.50 -1.34 -22.78
CA GLU A 119 -14.90 -1.45 -24.11
C GLU A 119 -13.88 -2.61 -24.23
N GLU A 120 -13.69 -3.39 -23.16
CA GLU A 120 -12.75 -4.52 -23.09
C GLU A 120 -11.31 -4.17 -23.55
N ILE A 121 -10.84 -2.95 -23.25
CA ILE A 121 -9.50 -2.46 -23.66
C ILE A 121 -8.39 -3.31 -23.05
N PHE A 122 -8.60 -3.77 -21.82
CA PHE A 122 -7.79 -4.78 -21.14
C PHE A 122 -8.68 -5.98 -20.77
N PRO A 123 -8.12 -7.20 -20.77
CA PRO A 123 -8.90 -8.38 -20.44
C PRO A 123 -9.37 -8.35 -18.99
N SER A 124 -10.62 -8.76 -18.77
CA SER A 124 -11.15 -9.06 -17.43
C SER A 124 -10.81 -10.47 -16.95
N LYS A 125 -10.33 -11.34 -17.84
CA LYS A 125 -9.80 -12.66 -17.50
C LYS A 125 -8.70 -13.06 -18.48
N HIS A 126 -7.70 -13.79 -18.00
CA HIS A 126 -6.65 -14.35 -18.86
C HIS A 126 -6.43 -15.84 -18.56
N PRO A 127 -6.15 -16.70 -19.57
CA PRO A 127 -5.91 -18.13 -19.35
C PRO A 127 -4.81 -18.43 -18.32
N LEU A 128 -3.76 -17.61 -18.28
CA LEU A 128 -2.64 -17.76 -17.34
C LEU A 128 -3.04 -17.65 -15.85
N GLU A 129 -4.21 -17.06 -15.54
CA GLU A 129 -4.72 -17.04 -14.15
C GLU A 129 -5.02 -18.46 -13.63
N ASP A 130 -5.41 -19.39 -14.51
CA ASP A 130 -5.78 -20.76 -14.13
C ASP A 130 -4.62 -21.75 -14.34
N VAL A 131 -3.49 -21.30 -14.90
CA VAL A 131 -2.32 -22.15 -15.19
C VAL A 131 -1.53 -22.42 -13.91
N LYS A 132 -1.29 -23.71 -13.64
CA LYS A 132 -0.41 -24.16 -12.57
C LYS A 132 1.04 -24.01 -12.95
N TYR A 133 1.88 -23.65 -11.98
CA TYR A 133 3.33 -23.59 -12.14
C TYR A 133 4.05 -24.45 -11.10
N ASP A 134 5.28 -24.86 -11.42
CA ASP A 134 6.18 -25.47 -10.45
C ASP A 134 6.73 -24.41 -9.48
N ILE A 135 6.59 -24.65 -8.17
CA ILE A 135 6.96 -23.67 -7.14
C ILE A 135 8.48 -23.41 -7.14
N GLU A 136 9.31 -24.42 -7.38
CA GLU A 136 10.76 -24.23 -7.42
C GLU A 136 11.19 -23.41 -8.63
N ALA A 137 10.55 -23.62 -9.79
CA ALA A 137 10.75 -22.76 -10.95
C ALA A 137 10.40 -21.28 -10.65
N MET A 138 9.28 -21.05 -9.96
CA MET A 138 8.86 -19.68 -9.61
C MET A 138 9.75 -19.04 -8.52
N LYS A 139 10.34 -19.83 -7.62
CA LYS A 139 11.39 -19.32 -6.71
C LYS A 139 12.59 -18.81 -7.48
N GLU A 140 13.03 -19.51 -8.51
CA GLU A 140 14.15 -19.06 -9.35
C GLU A 140 13.79 -17.81 -10.17
N VAL A 141 12.55 -17.69 -10.67
CA VAL A 141 12.08 -16.43 -11.29
C VAL A 141 12.18 -15.26 -10.31
N ASN A 142 11.63 -15.40 -9.11
CA ASN A 142 11.66 -14.33 -8.10
C ASN A 142 13.11 -13.95 -7.71
N LYS A 143 14.03 -14.92 -7.63
CA LYS A 143 15.44 -14.64 -7.37
C LYS A 143 16.11 -13.89 -8.51
N GLU A 144 15.86 -14.28 -9.77
CA GLU A 144 16.43 -13.57 -10.93
C GLU A 144 15.87 -12.13 -11.03
N VAL A 145 14.60 -11.92 -10.71
CA VAL A 145 14.02 -10.56 -10.61
C VAL A 145 14.74 -9.72 -9.55
N LEU A 146 14.91 -10.25 -8.33
CA LEU A 146 15.64 -9.54 -7.28
C LEU A 146 17.11 -9.28 -7.64
N LYS A 147 17.72 -10.19 -8.42
CA LYS A 147 19.08 -10.01 -8.94
C LYS A 147 19.17 -8.92 -10.00
N LEU A 148 18.17 -8.77 -10.88
CA LEU A 148 18.08 -7.62 -11.81
C LEU A 148 18.09 -6.29 -11.06
N PHE A 149 17.51 -6.28 -9.86
CA PHE A 149 17.48 -5.12 -8.97
C PHE A 149 18.65 -5.06 -7.98
N ASN A 150 19.70 -5.87 -8.14
CA ASN A 150 20.85 -5.87 -7.22
C ASN A 150 20.45 -6.01 -5.73
N TYR A 151 19.43 -6.82 -5.41
CA TYR A 151 18.95 -7.02 -4.05
C TYR A 151 20.09 -7.51 -3.13
N PRO A 152 20.37 -6.85 -1.99
CA PRO A 152 21.55 -7.12 -1.19
C PRO A 152 21.35 -8.33 -0.27
N TRP A 153 21.58 -9.54 -0.80
CA TRP A 153 21.40 -10.82 -0.10
C TRP A 153 22.26 -11.00 1.17
N ASP A 154 23.29 -10.17 1.37
CA ASP A 154 24.12 -10.15 2.58
C ASP A 154 23.47 -9.39 3.75
N ARG A 155 22.46 -8.56 3.46
CA ARG A 155 21.72 -7.72 4.43
C ARG A 155 20.20 -7.84 4.27
N ALA A 156 19.75 -8.81 3.50
CA ALA A 156 18.36 -9.01 3.16
C ALA A 156 18.09 -10.47 2.75
N ARG A 157 16.82 -10.89 2.83
CA ARG A 157 16.41 -12.24 2.40
C ARG A 157 14.94 -12.31 2.03
N LEU A 158 14.63 -13.29 1.19
CA LEU A 158 13.28 -13.67 0.77
C LEU A 158 12.86 -14.99 1.44
N ASP A 159 11.70 -14.98 2.09
CA ASP A 159 11.08 -16.13 2.78
C ASP A 159 9.63 -16.37 2.35
N ILE A 160 9.01 -17.43 2.90
CA ILE A 160 7.61 -17.75 2.67
C ILE A 160 6.77 -17.40 3.91
N SER A 161 5.63 -16.75 3.71
CA SER A 161 4.63 -16.52 4.75
C SER A 161 3.19 -16.66 4.22
N ALA A 162 2.20 -16.63 5.11
CA ALA A 162 0.79 -16.69 4.73
C ALA A 162 0.29 -15.40 4.05
N HIS A 163 0.89 -14.26 4.41
CA HIS A 163 0.60 -12.93 3.88
C HIS A 163 1.93 -12.24 3.65
N PRO A 164 2.32 -11.91 2.41
CA PRO A 164 3.54 -11.17 2.12
C PRO A 164 3.67 -9.92 2.99
N PHE A 165 4.89 -9.66 3.45
CA PHE A 165 5.25 -8.48 4.24
C PHE A 165 6.75 -8.25 4.20
N THR A 166 7.13 -7.02 4.53
CA THR A 166 8.49 -6.56 4.76
C THR A 166 8.68 -6.27 6.25
N THR A 167 9.85 -6.61 6.78
CA THR A 167 10.23 -6.24 8.14
C THR A 167 11.70 -5.84 8.21
N GLY A 168 11.95 -4.63 8.71
CA GLY A 168 13.28 -4.18 9.11
C GLY A 168 13.62 -4.73 10.50
N ILE A 169 14.60 -5.62 10.59
CA ILE A 169 15.22 -6.03 11.87
C ILE A 169 16.27 -4.99 12.29
N SER A 170 16.97 -4.43 11.31
CA SER A 170 17.83 -3.23 11.42
C SER A 170 18.07 -2.66 10.01
N LEU A 171 18.71 -1.50 9.89
CA LEU A 171 19.15 -0.97 8.58
C LEU A 171 20.05 -1.93 7.76
N ASP A 172 20.65 -2.94 8.39
CA ASP A 172 21.50 -3.96 7.74
C ASP A 172 20.84 -5.36 7.69
N ASP A 173 19.56 -5.49 8.05
CA ASP A 173 18.81 -6.75 7.97
C ASP A 173 17.33 -6.45 7.71
N VAL A 174 16.96 -6.36 6.43
CA VAL A 174 15.58 -6.10 5.99
C VAL A 174 15.07 -7.29 5.21
N ARG A 175 14.00 -7.92 5.69
CA ARG A 175 13.52 -9.20 5.18
C ARG A 175 12.17 -9.04 4.53
N ILE A 176 11.99 -9.72 3.40
CA ILE A 176 10.72 -9.78 2.67
C ILE A 176 10.19 -11.20 2.67
N THR A 177 8.87 -11.33 2.63
CA THR A 177 8.23 -12.63 2.47
C THR A 177 7.30 -12.62 1.26
N THR A 178 7.13 -13.78 0.64
CA THR A 178 6.14 -14.00 -0.43
C THR A 178 5.29 -15.24 -0.11
N ARG A 179 4.31 -15.51 -0.96
CA ARG A 179 3.51 -16.74 -0.94
C ARG A 179 3.49 -17.32 -2.35
N TYR A 180 3.50 -18.65 -2.45
CA TYR A 180 3.39 -19.37 -3.71
C TYR A 180 2.08 -20.15 -3.73
N GLU A 181 1.09 -19.64 -4.48
CA GLU A 181 -0.22 -20.29 -4.65
C GLU A 181 -0.16 -21.53 -5.55
N GLY A 182 0.87 -21.65 -6.39
CA GLY A 182 1.02 -22.73 -7.38
C GLY A 182 0.16 -22.53 -8.64
N TYR A 183 -0.49 -21.38 -8.79
CA TYR A 183 -1.21 -20.92 -9.97
C TYR A 183 -1.19 -19.38 -10.03
N ASP A 184 -1.48 -18.78 -11.19
CA ASP A 184 -1.44 -17.31 -11.38
C ASP A 184 -0.10 -16.72 -10.91
N PHE A 185 0.99 -17.05 -11.61
CA PHE A 185 2.37 -16.74 -11.18
C PHE A 185 2.63 -15.24 -10.93
N ARG A 186 1.82 -14.39 -11.54
CA ARG A 186 1.76 -12.95 -11.28
C ARG A 186 1.55 -12.60 -9.79
N ARG A 187 0.81 -13.41 -9.03
CA ARG A 187 0.53 -13.15 -7.60
C ARG A 187 1.81 -13.08 -6.77
N THR A 188 2.64 -14.12 -6.85
CA THR A 188 3.90 -14.17 -6.11
C THR A 188 4.92 -13.18 -6.66
N LEU A 189 4.95 -12.96 -7.98
CA LEU A 189 5.82 -11.98 -8.61
C LEU A 189 5.52 -10.56 -8.09
N TYR A 190 4.25 -10.15 -8.08
CA TYR A 190 3.85 -8.83 -7.58
C TYR A 190 4.08 -8.69 -6.09
N ALA A 191 3.82 -9.73 -5.30
CA ALA A 191 4.19 -9.72 -3.89
C ALA A 191 5.69 -9.45 -3.71
N VAL A 192 6.57 -10.13 -4.46
CA VAL A 192 8.02 -9.89 -4.36
C VAL A 192 8.40 -8.47 -4.78
N LEU A 193 7.83 -7.94 -5.86
CA LEU A 193 8.10 -6.57 -6.32
C LEU A 193 7.62 -5.52 -5.33
N HIS A 194 6.43 -5.72 -4.76
CA HIS A 194 5.84 -4.87 -3.74
C HIS A 194 6.70 -4.83 -2.47
N GLU A 195 7.02 -6.00 -1.92
CA GLU A 195 7.85 -6.08 -0.71
C GLU A 195 9.28 -5.64 -0.97
N TYR A 196 9.82 -5.85 -2.17
CA TYR A 196 11.12 -5.31 -2.54
C TYR A 196 11.13 -3.77 -2.48
N GLY A 197 10.08 -3.09 -2.93
CA GLY A 197 10.01 -1.63 -2.86
C GLY A 197 9.99 -1.10 -1.43
N HIS A 198 9.23 -1.76 -0.54
CA HIS A 198 9.30 -1.51 0.90
C HIS A 198 10.70 -1.73 1.46
N ALA A 199 11.32 -2.88 1.17
CA ALA A 199 12.63 -3.22 1.71
C ALA A 199 13.72 -2.27 1.20
N LEU A 200 13.63 -1.84 -0.05
CA LEU A 200 14.58 -0.89 -0.62
C LEU A 200 14.56 0.44 0.12
N TYR A 201 13.38 0.91 0.56
CA TYR A 201 13.29 2.13 1.36
C TYR A 201 14.11 1.98 2.64
N ASP A 202 13.81 0.98 3.46
CA ASP A 202 14.51 0.72 4.72
C ASP A 202 16.02 0.53 4.52
N LEU A 203 16.42 -0.24 3.49
CA LEU A 203 17.83 -0.54 3.18
C LEU A 203 18.64 0.68 2.71
N GLN A 204 17.98 1.76 2.28
CA GLN A 204 18.61 2.96 1.74
C GLN A 204 18.56 4.16 2.70
N ILE A 205 17.96 4.01 3.89
CA ILE A 205 18.04 5.00 4.97
C ILE A 205 19.51 5.26 5.34
N ASP A 206 19.85 6.51 5.69
CA ASP A 206 21.22 6.89 6.07
C ASP A 206 21.69 6.04 7.27
N PRO A 207 22.79 5.27 7.14
CA PRO A 207 23.30 4.41 8.21
C PRO A 207 23.61 5.16 9.52
N ASN A 208 23.81 6.48 9.48
CA ASN A 208 23.99 7.29 10.68
C ASN A 208 22.73 7.41 11.55
N PHE A 209 21.55 7.01 11.05
CA PHE A 209 20.30 7.01 11.82
C PHE A 209 20.08 5.72 12.59
N LYS A 210 20.98 4.75 12.47
CA LYS A 210 20.92 3.50 13.23
C LYS A 210 20.83 3.77 14.73
N TYR A 211 19.88 3.13 15.38
CA TYR A 211 19.52 3.27 16.79
C TYR A 211 19.00 4.65 17.18
N THR A 212 18.51 5.42 16.22
CA THR A 212 17.86 6.72 16.46
C THR A 212 16.36 6.64 16.12
N PRO A 213 15.53 7.57 16.60
CA PRO A 213 14.13 7.67 16.19
C PRO A 213 13.91 7.88 14.68
N LEU A 214 14.96 8.17 13.92
CA LEU A 214 14.89 8.41 12.47
C LEU A 214 15.16 7.16 11.63
N GLU A 215 15.42 6.00 12.26
CA GLU A 215 15.78 4.73 11.58
C GLU A 215 14.65 4.16 10.69
N GLY A 216 13.41 4.62 10.83
CA GLY A 216 12.27 4.17 10.02
C GLY A 216 11.89 5.16 8.91
N GLY A 217 11.00 4.72 8.01
CA GLY A 217 10.39 5.60 7.01
C GLY A 217 9.54 6.73 7.60
N ALA A 218 9.30 7.78 6.82
CA ALA A 218 8.62 9.00 7.27
C ALA A 218 7.13 8.81 7.61
N SER A 219 6.43 7.95 6.87
CA SER A 219 5.03 7.55 7.10
C SER A 219 4.67 6.31 6.30
N LEU A 220 3.48 5.76 6.56
CA LEU A 220 2.96 4.63 5.79
C LEU A 220 2.67 5.01 4.33
N GLY A 221 2.20 6.23 4.04
CA GLY A 221 1.96 6.68 2.67
C GLY A 221 3.24 6.74 1.85
N ILE A 222 4.33 7.25 2.44
CA ILE A 222 5.65 7.24 1.79
C ILE A 222 6.15 5.81 1.62
N HIS A 223 5.99 4.95 2.63
CA HIS A 223 6.42 3.56 2.56
C HIS A 223 5.70 2.78 1.45
N GLU A 224 4.37 2.94 1.35
CA GLU A 224 3.54 2.36 0.29
C GLU A 224 3.88 2.94 -1.09
N SER A 225 4.27 4.22 -1.16
CA SER A 225 4.67 4.79 -2.45
C SER A 225 5.88 4.06 -3.05
N GLN A 226 6.79 3.55 -2.22
CA GLN A 226 7.94 2.79 -2.69
C GLN A 226 7.54 1.38 -3.14
N SER A 227 6.67 0.68 -2.40
CA SER A 227 6.16 -0.63 -2.84
C SER A 227 5.38 -0.51 -4.16
N ARG A 228 4.49 0.47 -4.27
CA ARG A 228 3.69 0.72 -5.48
C ARG A 228 4.51 1.21 -6.66
N PHE A 229 5.59 1.96 -6.42
CA PHE A 229 6.51 2.34 -7.48
C PHE A 229 7.11 1.10 -8.14
N TRP A 230 7.69 0.19 -7.35
CA TRP A 230 8.34 -1.01 -7.90
C TRP A 230 7.35 -2.06 -8.39
N GLU A 231 6.20 -2.23 -7.72
CA GLU A 231 5.15 -3.13 -8.15
C GLU A 231 4.48 -2.64 -9.45
N ASN A 232 3.97 -1.40 -9.48
CA ASN A 232 3.06 -0.94 -10.52
C ASN A 232 3.76 -0.12 -11.62
N ILE A 233 4.53 0.89 -11.23
CA ILE A 233 5.20 1.79 -12.20
C ILE A 233 6.28 1.04 -12.97
N ILE A 234 7.09 0.23 -12.27
CA ILE A 234 8.10 -0.62 -12.89
C ILE A 234 7.51 -1.98 -13.24
N GLY A 235 7.07 -2.75 -12.23
CA GLY A 235 6.75 -4.17 -12.36
C GLY A 235 5.58 -4.52 -13.28
N ARG A 236 4.64 -3.58 -13.50
CA ARG A 236 3.50 -3.76 -14.40
C ARG A 236 3.63 -2.95 -15.69
N SER A 237 4.81 -2.43 -16.02
CA SER A 237 5.05 -1.74 -17.28
C SER A 237 5.25 -2.74 -18.43
N ARG A 238 5.03 -2.26 -19.64
CA ARG A 238 5.28 -3.06 -20.85
C ARG A 238 6.77 -3.31 -21.02
N GLU A 239 7.59 -2.30 -20.74
CA GLU A 239 9.04 -2.33 -20.82
C GLU A 239 9.63 -3.36 -19.85
N PHE A 240 9.11 -3.44 -18.62
CA PHE A 240 9.56 -4.44 -17.67
C PHE A 240 9.11 -5.84 -18.07
N THR A 241 7.92 -5.97 -18.66
CA THR A 241 7.45 -7.23 -19.25
C THR A 241 8.42 -7.74 -20.33
N GLU A 242 8.96 -6.85 -21.15
CA GLU A 242 9.96 -7.17 -22.18
C GLU A 242 11.28 -7.70 -21.58
N ILE A 243 11.78 -7.04 -20.54
CA ILE A 243 12.99 -7.49 -19.81
C ILE A 243 12.77 -8.79 -19.04
N LEU A 244 11.57 -8.99 -18.51
CA LEU A 244 11.20 -10.16 -17.71
C LEU A 244 10.96 -11.40 -18.58
N LYS A 245 10.47 -11.22 -19.81
CA LYS A 245 10.06 -12.33 -20.68
C LYS A 245 11.15 -13.40 -20.87
N PRO A 246 12.43 -13.09 -21.14
CA PRO A 246 13.47 -14.11 -21.25
C PRO A 246 13.62 -14.99 -19.99
N VAL A 247 13.49 -14.40 -18.80
CA VAL A 247 13.53 -15.13 -17.52
C VAL A 247 12.33 -16.06 -17.38
N LEU A 248 11.13 -15.57 -17.74
CA LEU A 248 9.92 -16.38 -17.73
C LEU A 248 9.98 -17.51 -18.76
N ASP A 249 10.44 -17.25 -19.98
CA ASP A 249 10.56 -18.25 -21.03
C ASP A 249 11.54 -19.37 -20.62
N GLU A 250 12.60 -19.04 -19.88
CA GLU A 250 13.56 -20.01 -19.38
C GLU A 250 12.96 -20.89 -18.26
N LYS A 251 12.30 -20.28 -17.27
CA LYS A 251 11.87 -20.99 -16.06
C LYS A 251 10.43 -21.53 -16.11
N LEU A 252 9.55 -20.86 -16.86
CA LEU A 252 8.12 -21.15 -16.98
C LEU A 252 7.78 -21.39 -18.45
N HIS A 253 8.09 -22.58 -18.97
CA HIS A 253 7.99 -22.87 -20.41
C HIS A 253 6.62 -22.60 -21.06
N PHE A 254 5.52 -22.67 -20.30
CA PHE A 254 4.18 -22.35 -20.80
C PHE A 254 4.00 -20.87 -21.17
N VAL A 255 4.90 -19.99 -20.71
CA VAL A 255 4.90 -18.55 -21.04
C VAL A 255 5.43 -18.31 -22.47
N ARG A 256 6.16 -19.26 -23.06
CA ARG A 256 6.74 -19.12 -24.41
C ARG A 256 5.68 -18.95 -25.51
N ASP A 257 4.48 -19.45 -25.25
CA ASP A 257 3.34 -19.37 -26.18
C ASP A 257 2.71 -17.96 -26.21
N TYR A 258 3.15 -17.05 -25.33
CA TYR A 258 2.64 -15.68 -25.21
C TYR A 258 3.71 -14.65 -25.57
N ASP A 259 3.34 -13.65 -26.37
CA ASP A 259 4.21 -12.52 -26.66
C ASP A 259 4.22 -11.47 -25.51
N VAL A 260 5.01 -10.41 -25.68
CA VAL A 260 5.14 -9.34 -24.67
C VAL A 260 3.81 -8.63 -24.43
N GLU A 261 3.00 -8.41 -25.46
CA GLU A 261 1.72 -7.70 -25.33
C GLU A 261 0.68 -8.55 -24.59
N GLU A 262 0.63 -9.84 -24.90
CA GLU A 262 -0.26 -10.78 -24.22
C GLU A 262 0.09 -10.92 -22.74
N LEU A 263 1.39 -10.99 -22.40
CA LEU A 263 1.85 -10.98 -21.02
C LEU A 263 1.59 -9.65 -20.33
N TYR A 264 1.81 -8.52 -21.00
CA TYR A 264 1.53 -7.20 -20.46
C TYR A 264 0.03 -7.04 -20.14
N LYS A 265 -0.85 -7.56 -20.99
CA LYS A 265 -2.29 -7.61 -20.76
C LYS A 265 -2.67 -8.54 -19.61
N TYR A 266 -2.04 -9.71 -19.48
CA TYR A 266 -2.19 -10.59 -18.32
C TYR A 266 -1.76 -9.88 -17.02
N PHE A 267 -0.68 -9.11 -17.06
CA PHE A 267 -0.21 -8.35 -15.92
C PHE A 267 -1.14 -7.20 -15.51
N ASN A 268 -1.93 -6.68 -16.45
CA ASN A 268 -2.81 -5.53 -16.24
C ASN A 268 -4.29 -5.87 -16.47
N ILE A 269 -4.73 -7.06 -16.06
CA ILE A 269 -6.16 -7.42 -16.00
C ILE A 269 -6.93 -6.40 -15.16
N VAL A 270 -8.12 -6.03 -15.65
CA VAL A 270 -9.01 -5.07 -14.98
C VAL A 270 -10.37 -5.71 -14.80
N ARG A 271 -10.84 -5.82 -13.54
CA ARG A 271 -12.19 -6.29 -13.23
C ARG A 271 -12.58 -5.89 -11.81
N PRO A 272 -13.88 -5.67 -11.55
CA PRO A 272 -14.32 -5.50 -10.17
C PRO A 272 -14.11 -6.83 -9.42
N THR A 273 -13.50 -6.75 -8.24
CA THR A 273 -13.29 -7.91 -7.35
C THR A 273 -13.74 -7.56 -5.94
N TYR A 274 -14.12 -8.56 -5.15
CA TYR A 274 -14.54 -8.30 -3.76
C TYR A 274 -13.36 -8.00 -2.84
N ILE A 275 -12.19 -8.59 -3.11
CA ILE A 275 -11.05 -8.61 -2.20
C ILE A 275 -10.05 -7.51 -2.57
N ARG A 276 -9.90 -6.51 -1.71
CA ARG A 276 -9.01 -5.35 -1.94
C ARG A 276 -7.59 -5.75 -2.34
N VAL A 277 -6.98 -6.71 -1.64
CA VAL A 277 -5.58 -7.13 -1.92
C VAL A 277 -5.41 -7.84 -3.27
N ASP A 278 -6.50 -8.30 -3.89
CA ASP A 278 -6.50 -8.95 -5.20
C ASP A 278 -6.96 -7.99 -6.33
N SER A 279 -7.30 -6.74 -6.00
CA SER A 279 -7.85 -5.77 -6.94
C SER A 279 -6.78 -5.14 -7.84
N ASP A 280 -7.22 -4.65 -9.00
CA ASP A 280 -6.34 -4.04 -10.01
C ASP A 280 -6.10 -2.54 -9.76
N GLN A 281 -5.20 -1.94 -10.55
CA GLN A 281 -4.81 -0.53 -10.40
C GLN A 281 -5.96 0.48 -10.57
N LEU A 282 -7.06 0.11 -11.23
CA LEU A 282 -8.22 0.99 -11.43
C LEU A 282 -9.33 0.77 -10.40
N THR A 283 -9.33 -0.36 -9.68
CA THR A 283 -10.38 -0.68 -8.69
C THR A 283 -9.88 -0.58 -7.24
N TYR A 284 -8.57 -0.71 -7.01
CA TYR A 284 -7.97 -0.73 -5.66
C TYR A 284 -8.33 0.50 -4.81
N ASP A 285 -8.20 1.71 -5.35
CA ASP A 285 -8.47 2.93 -4.57
C ASP A 285 -9.95 3.08 -4.20
N LEU A 286 -10.87 2.50 -4.98
CA LEU A 286 -12.29 2.49 -4.66
C LEU A 286 -12.58 1.62 -3.42
N HIS A 287 -11.82 0.54 -3.21
CA HIS A 287 -11.89 -0.22 -1.96
C HIS A 287 -11.40 0.61 -0.76
N ILE A 288 -10.41 1.47 -0.94
CA ILE A 288 -9.90 2.36 0.12
C ILE A 288 -10.94 3.42 0.46
N VAL A 289 -11.57 4.05 -0.54
CA VAL A 289 -12.64 5.05 -0.35
C VAL A 289 -13.79 4.47 0.48
N LEU A 290 -14.22 3.25 0.20
CA LEU A 290 -15.24 2.56 0.98
C LEU A 290 -14.89 2.53 2.47
N ARG A 291 -13.67 2.05 2.79
CA ARG A 291 -13.22 1.90 4.18
C ARG A 291 -13.07 3.25 4.86
N PHE A 292 -12.45 4.22 4.19
CA PHE A 292 -12.29 5.58 4.70
C PHE A 292 -13.63 6.23 5.06
N ARG A 293 -14.64 6.11 4.19
CA ARG A 293 -15.99 6.63 4.45
C ARG A 293 -16.61 5.97 5.67
N MET A 294 -16.53 4.63 5.76
CA MET A 294 -17.08 3.90 6.91
C MET A 294 -16.34 4.19 8.22
N GLU A 295 -15.02 4.28 8.21
CA GLU A 295 -14.21 4.65 9.39
C GLU A 295 -14.63 6.01 9.94
N HIS A 296 -14.78 7.01 9.05
CA HIS A 296 -15.25 8.33 9.46
C HIS A 296 -16.64 8.29 10.12
N MET A 297 -17.59 7.54 9.53
CA MET A 297 -18.93 7.38 10.10
C MET A 297 -18.90 6.63 11.44
N PHE A 298 -18.08 5.59 11.59
CA PHE A 298 -17.93 4.86 12.85
C PHE A 298 -17.39 5.77 13.96
N ILE A 299 -16.31 6.50 13.68
CA ILE A 299 -15.62 7.33 14.67
C ILE A 299 -16.48 8.52 15.09
N ASN A 300 -17.31 9.05 14.19
CA ASN A 300 -18.24 10.14 14.49
C ASN A 300 -19.63 9.67 14.99
N GLY A 301 -19.85 8.35 15.13
CA GLY A 301 -21.09 7.80 15.67
C GLY A 301 -22.29 7.85 14.71
N GLU A 302 -22.02 8.00 13.42
CA GLU A 302 -23.02 8.04 12.33
C GLU A 302 -23.34 6.63 11.80
N LEU A 303 -22.48 5.64 12.08
CA LEU A 303 -22.65 4.25 11.71
C LEU A 303 -22.59 3.33 12.93
N THR A 304 -23.57 2.44 13.06
CA THR A 304 -23.56 1.37 14.07
C THR A 304 -22.97 0.08 13.50
N VAL A 305 -22.50 -0.80 14.38
CA VAL A 305 -22.04 -2.14 13.97
C VAL A 305 -23.19 -3.05 13.49
N ASP A 306 -24.44 -2.73 13.82
CA ASP A 306 -25.60 -3.47 13.33
C ASP A 306 -25.79 -3.26 11.83
N ASP A 307 -25.63 -2.01 11.36
CA ASP A 307 -25.85 -1.60 9.97
C ASP A 307 -24.61 -1.77 9.09
N ALA A 308 -23.44 -2.00 9.70
CA ALA A 308 -22.16 -2.04 9.02
C ALA A 308 -22.08 -2.99 7.80
N PRO A 309 -22.60 -4.23 7.84
CA PRO A 309 -22.57 -5.12 6.66
C PRO A 309 -23.40 -4.57 5.50
N GLU A 310 -24.57 -3.98 5.77
CA GLU A 310 -25.44 -3.42 4.73
C GLU A 310 -24.79 -2.19 4.09
N ILE A 311 -24.27 -1.27 4.91
CA ILE A 311 -23.57 -0.09 4.42
C ILE A 311 -22.35 -0.48 3.59
N TRP A 312 -21.55 -1.45 4.03
CA TRP A 312 -20.44 -1.99 3.25
C TRP A 312 -20.91 -2.47 1.87
N ASN A 313 -21.95 -3.31 1.85
CA ASN A 313 -22.43 -3.93 0.63
C ASN A 313 -23.00 -2.90 -0.35
N ASN A 314 -23.75 -1.90 0.15
CA ASN A 314 -24.32 -0.84 -0.67
C ASN A 314 -23.24 0.11 -1.21
N THR A 315 -22.24 0.48 -0.39
CA THR A 315 -21.11 1.31 -0.85
C THR A 315 -20.22 0.55 -1.84
N MET A 316 -20.03 -0.75 -1.69
CA MET A 316 -19.30 -1.56 -2.67
C MET A 316 -20.05 -1.63 -4.01
N GLU A 317 -21.37 -1.74 -3.99
CA GLU A 317 -22.20 -1.70 -5.19
C GLU A 317 -22.15 -0.32 -5.88
N GLU A 318 -22.20 0.77 -5.12
CA GLU A 318 -22.05 2.15 -5.63
C GLU A 318 -20.71 2.38 -6.33
N LEU A 319 -19.61 1.95 -5.68
CA LEU A 319 -18.27 2.25 -6.13
C LEU A 319 -17.76 1.28 -7.20
N LEU A 320 -18.01 -0.03 -7.04
CA LEU A 320 -17.42 -1.09 -7.85
C LEU A 320 -18.44 -1.86 -8.70
N GLY A 321 -19.74 -1.58 -8.57
CA GLY A 321 -20.79 -2.25 -9.34
C GLY A 321 -21.03 -3.71 -8.94
N ILE A 322 -20.47 -4.17 -7.81
CA ILE A 322 -20.62 -5.53 -7.29
C ILE A 322 -21.06 -5.51 -5.83
N LYS A 323 -21.85 -6.53 -5.44
CA LYS A 323 -22.34 -6.68 -4.07
C LYS A 323 -21.86 -8.01 -3.47
N PRO A 324 -21.19 -8.00 -2.31
CA PRO A 324 -20.79 -9.23 -1.63
C PRO A 324 -22.00 -10.11 -1.30
N LYS A 325 -21.84 -11.43 -1.45
CA LYS A 325 -22.88 -12.40 -1.05
C LYS A 325 -22.61 -13.00 0.33
N ARG A 326 -21.38 -12.83 0.82
CA ARG A 326 -20.85 -13.42 2.04
C ARG A 326 -20.09 -12.34 2.83
N ASP A 327 -20.23 -12.35 4.15
CA ASP A 327 -19.49 -11.42 5.01
C ASP A 327 -17.96 -11.54 4.81
N SER A 328 -17.46 -12.74 4.49
CA SER A 328 -16.04 -12.99 4.17
C SER A 328 -15.53 -12.26 2.92
N GLU A 329 -16.44 -11.91 1.99
CA GLU A 329 -16.18 -11.08 0.80
C GLU A 329 -16.46 -9.60 1.08
N GLY A 330 -17.27 -9.30 2.10
CA GLY A 330 -17.64 -7.95 2.52
C GLY A 330 -16.84 -7.49 3.74
N ILE A 331 -17.56 -7.10 4.79
CA ILE A 331 -17.06 -6.50 6.03
C ILE A 331 -15.94 -7.27 6.74
N LEU A 332 -15.83 -8.60 6.55
CA LEU A 332 -14.81 -9.44 7.19
C LEU A 332 -13.55 -9.65 6.34
N GLN A 333 -13.45 -9.05 5.15
CA GLN A 333 -12.35 -9.39 4.23
C GLN A 333 -10.97 -8.96 4.75
N ASP A 334 -10.90 -7.85 5.49
CA ASP A 334 -9.67 -7.24 5.99
C ASP A 334 -9.54 -7.38 7.50
N ILE A 335 -8.29 -7.53 7.96
CA ILE A 335 -7.95 -7.74 9.37
C ILE A 335 -7.92 -6.44 10.17
N HIS A 336 -7.73 -5.28 9.52
CA HIS A 336 -7.36 -4.00 10.14
C HIS A 336 -8.25 -3.61 11.32
N TRP A 337 -9.58 -3.61 11.12
CA TRP A 337 -10.52 -3.28 12.19
C TRP A 337 -10.59 -4.32 13.31
N SER A 338 -10.18 -5.57 13.07
CA SER A 338 -10.05 -6.58 14.13
C SER A 338 -8.86 -6.31 15.04
N ILE A 339 -7.84 -5.62 14.55
CA ILE A 339 -6.66 -5.25 15.32
C ILE A 339 -6.65 -3.77 15.72
N GLY A 340 -7.81 -3.10 15.62
CA GLY A 340 -8.01 -1.71 16.08
C GLY A 340 -7.35 -0.65 15.21
N LEU A 341 -6.95 -0.96 13.97
CA LEU A 341 -6.37 0.01 13.05
C LEU A 341 -7.48 0.80 12.35
N MET A 342 -7.72 2.02 12.83
CA MET A 342 -8.67 3.00 12.27
C MET A 342 -7.87 4.22 11.79
N GLY A 343 -8.10 4.72 10.58
CA GLY A 343 -7.25 5.78 10.00
C GLY A 343 -6.08 5.26 9.17
N TYR A 344 -5.91 3.94 9.09
CA TYR A 344 -4.81 3.31 8.37
C TYR A 344 -5.06 3.29 6.86
N PHE A 345 -6.25 2.93 6.40
CA PHE A 345 -6.50 2.63 4.99
C PHE A 345 -6.15 3.75 3.99
N PRO A 346 -6.38 5.05 4.30
CA PRO A 346 -6.05 6.13 3.37
C PRO A 346 -4.59 6.12 2.91
N THR A 347 -3.67 5.66 3.75
CA THR A 347 -2.24 5.65 3.43
C THR A 347 -1.92 4.78 2.21
N TYR A 348 -2.74 3.76 1.92
CA TYR A 348 -2.55 2.95 0.72
C TYR A 348 -2.76 3.75 -0.58
N THR A 349 -3.81 4.57 -0.64
CA THR A 349 -4.07 5.43 -1.80
C THR A 349 -3.10 6.60 -1.87
N LEU A 350 -2.68 7.15 -0.72
CA LEU A 350 -1.57 8.13 -0.71
C LEU A 350 -0.31 7.54 -1.33
N GLY A 351 0.00 6.27 -1.04
CA GLY A 351 1.10 5.54 -1.68
C GLY A 351 0.98 5.46 -3.19
N ASN A 352 -0.17 5.07 -3.73
CA ASN A 352 -0.43 5.03 -5.17
C ASN A 352 -0.20 6.41 -5.82
N ILE A 353 -0.74 7.48 -5.22
CA ILE A 353 -0.59 8.84 -5.73
C ILE A 353 0.89 9.25 -5.77
N LEU A 354 1.56 9.09 -4.63
CA LEU A 354 2.95 9.48 -4.47
C LEU A 354 3.87 8.67 -5.39
N SER A 355 3.60 7.38 -5.63
CA SER A 355 4.41 6.59 -6.56
C SER A 355 4.44 7.21 -7.98
N ALA A 356 3.31 7.71 -8.46
CA ALA A 356 3.23 8.34 -9.78
C ALA A 356 3.81 9.76 -9.78
N GLN A 357 3.64 10.52 -8.70
CA GLN A 357 4.25 11.83 -8.55
C GLN A 357 5.79 11.75 -8.48
N ILE A 358 6.32 10.75 -7.77
CA ILE A 358 7.75 10.43 -7.71
C ILE A 358 8.25 10.06 -9.11
N ALA A 359 7.53 9.19 -9.82
CA ALA A 359 7.87 8.80 -11.19
C ALA A 359 7.96 10.02 -12.11
N TYR A 360 6.97 10.91 -12.06
CA TYR A 360 6.98 12.13 -12.85
C TYR A 360 8.14 13.07 -12.51
N SER A 361 8.48 13.22 -11.22
CA SER A 361 9.64 14.01 -10.80
C SER A 361 10.96 13.39 -11.29
N MET A 362 11.09 12.07 -11.19
CA MET A 362 12.24 11.32 -11.69
C MET A 362 12.43 11.50 -13.19
N GLU A 363 11.34 11.45 -13.97
CA GLU A 363 11.41 11.63 -15.42
C GLU A 363 11.94 13.00 -15.84
N LYS A 364 11.64 14.05 -15.07
CA LYS A 364 12.20 15.39 -15.32
C LYS A 364 13.71 15.43 -15.14
N LYS A 365 14.27 14.62 -14.24
CA LYS A 365 15.70 14.63 -13.89
C LYS A 365 16.52 13.64 -14.69
N LEU A 366 15.98 12.44 -14.94
CA LEU A 366 16.72 11.31 -15.53
C LEU A 366 16.29 10.95 -16.96
N GLY A 367 15.20 11.53 -17.46
CA GLY A 367 14.56 11.09 -18.71
C GLY A 367 13.49 10.03 -18.46
N LYS A 368 12.85 9.55 -19.52
CA LYS A 368 11.69 8.65 -19.41
C LYS A 368 12.04 7.38 -18.63
N ILE A 369 11.15 6.97 -17.74
CA ILE A 369 11.35 5.73 -16.96
C ILE A 369 11.35 4.50 -17.88
N SER A 370 10.58 4.51 -18.97
CA SER A 370 10.59 3.46 -19.99
C SER A 370 12.01 3.16 -20.50
N ASP A 371 12.78 4.21 -20.78
CA ASP A 371 14.11 4.09 -21.35
C ASP A 371 15.08 3.53 -20.31
N LEU A 372 14.95 3.96 -19.04
CA LEU A 372 15.73 3.42 -17.93
C LEU A 372 15.45 1.93 -17.70
N ILE A 373 14.20 1.49 -17.85
CA ILE A 373 13.82 0.08 -17.71
C ILE A 373 14.40 -0.76 -18.85
N ILE A 374 14.22 -0.33 -20.11
CA ILE A 374 14.73 -1.04 -21.29
C ILE A 374 16.26 -1.19 -21.23
N ASP A 375 16.96 -0.13 -20.84
CA ASP A 375 18.41 -0.15 -20.68
C ASP A 375 18.88 -0.86 -19.40
N SER A 376 17.96 -1.44 -18.61
CA SER A 376 18.24 -2.10 -17.33
C SER A 376 19.00 -1.21 -16.33
N ARG A 377 18.79 0.11 -16.38
CA ARG A 377 19.41 1.13 -15.52
C ARG A 377 18.70 1.25 -14.16
N PHE A 378 18.37 0.12 -13.53
CA PHE A 378 17.65 0.09 -12.25
C PHE A 378 18.44 0.75 -11.11
N SER A 379 19.77 0.71 -11.14
CA SER A 379 20.62 1.40 -10.17
C SER A 379 20.44 2.93 -10.20
N ASP A 380 20.13 3.52 -11.36
CA ASP A 380 19.91 4.96 -11.46
C ASP A 380 18.56 5.34 -10.83
N ILE A 381 17.54 4.51 -11.03
CA ILE A 381 16.23 4.62 -10.37
C ILE A 381 16.40 4.52 -8.85
N GLN A 382 17.11 3.48 -8.37
CA GLN A 382 17.38 3.27 -6.95
C GLN A 382 18.16 4.43 -6.31
N ASN A 383 19.16 4.97 -7.01
CA ASN A 383 19.96 6.09 -6.51
C ASN A 383 19.14 7.38 -6.44
N TYR A 384 18.27 7.63 -7.42
CA TYR A 384 17.33 8.75 -7.36
C TYR A 384 16.42 8.64 -6.13
N LEU A 385 15.78 7.49 -5.92
CA LEU A 385 14.91 7.27 -4.77
C LEU A 385 15.69 7.42 -3.45
N LYS A 386 16.92 6.91 -3.40
CA LYS A 386 17.83 7.10 -2.26
C LYS A 386 18.07 8.57 -1.95
N ASP A 387 18.47 9.34 -2.94
CA ASP A 387 18.94 10.71 -2.76
C ASP A 387 17.81 11.69 -2.46
N GLU A 388 16.63 11.48 -3.07
CA GLU A 388 15.48 12.37 -2.93
C GLU A 388 14.56 11.97 -1.78
N ILE A 389 14.54 10.69 -1.38
CA ILE A 389 13.55 10.16 -0.42
C ILE A 389 14.20 9.31 0.67
N HIS A 390 14.84 8.20 0.31
CA HIS A 390 15.08 7.13 1.28
C HIS A 390 16.08 7.49 2.36
N ARG A 391 17.19 8.16 1.98
CA ARG A 391 18.27 8.50 2.92
C ARG A 391 17.79 9.33 4.11
N TYR A 392 16.65 10.02 3.99
CA TYR A 392 16.15 10.90 5.04
C TYR A 392 15.40 10.16 6.15
N GLY A 393 15.03 8.88 5.97
CA GLY A 393 14.27 8.12 6.97
C GLY A 393 13.10 8.93 7.53
N GLY A 394 13.02 9.02 8.86
CA GLY A 394 12.01 9.79 9.58
C GLY A 394 12.40 11.24 9.85
N MET A 395 13.41 11.82 9.18
CA MET A 395 13.90 13.17 9.49
C MET A 395 12.83 14.25 9.28
N TYR A 396 12.14 14.21 8.15
CA TYR A 396 11.14 15.21 7.76
C TYR A 396 9.73 14.69 7.97
N LYS A 397 8.77 15.63 8.12
CA LYS A 397 7.35 15.28 8.02
C LYS A 397 7.06 14.76 6.61
N PRO A 398 6.06 13.88 6.44
CA PRO A 398 5.73 13.31 5.12
C PRO A 398 5.49 14.38 4.06
N GLU A 399 4.65 15.38 4.34
CA GLU A 399 4.36 16.49 3.43
C GLU A 399 5.62 17.29 3.04
N GLU A 400 6.49 17.56 4.02
CA GLU A 400 7.75 18.27 3.76
C GLU A 400 8.70 17.44 2.89
N LEU A 401 8.80 16.12 3.15
CA LEU A 401 9.60 15.22 2.33
C LEU A 401 9.12 15.17 0.89
N VAL A 402 7.79 15.11 0.67
CA VAL A 402 7.18 15.11 -0.67
C VAL A 402 7.49 16.42 -1.41
N ILE A 403 7.33 17.56 -0.75
CA ILE A 403 7.67 18.87 -1.34
C ILE A 403 9.16 18.94 -1.70
N ARG A 404 10.05 18.46 -0.83
CA ARG A 404 11.50 18.45 -1.10
C ARG A 404 11.86 17.55 -2.28
N ALA A 405 11.28 16.36 -2.37
CA ALA A 405 11.58 15.37 -3.39
C ALA A 405 10.93 15.65 -4.76
N THR A 406 9.80 16.36 -4.78
CA THR A 406 8.96 16.51 -5.99
C THR A 406 8.66 17.96 -6.37
N GLY A 407 8.91 18.91 -5.47
CA GLY A 407 8.72 20.35 -5.69
C GLY A 407 7.32 20.86 -5.37
N GLU A 408 6.38 20.01 -5.00
CA GLU A 408 4.99 20.37 -4.66
C GLU A 408 4.40 19.42 -3.61
N ASP A 409 3.25 19.78 -3.02
CA ASP A 409 2.47 18.91 -2.12
C ASP A 409 1.90 17.71 -2.91
N ILE A 410 1.28 16.76 -2.22
CA ILE A 410 0.65 15.60 -2.86
C ILE A 410 -0.37 16.04 -3.91
N ASN A 411 -0.20 15.51 -5.14
CA ASN A 411 -1.00 15.90 -6.29
C ASN A 411 -1.55 14.66 -7.03
N PRO A 412 -2.85 14.35 -6.86
CA PRO A 412 -3.48 13.18 -7.50
C PRO A 412 -3.43 13.17 -9.03
N GLU A 413 -3.28 14.32 -9.68
CA GLU A 413 -3.34 14.43 -11.15
C GLU A 413 -2.26 13.60 -11.84
N TYR A 414 -1.08 13.44 -11.23
CA TYR A 414 -0.02 12.60 -11.80
C TYR A 414 -0.41 11.14 -11.87
N TYR A 415 -1.06 10.64 -10.82
CA TYR A 415 -1.55 9.26 -10.77
C TYR A 415 -2.71 9.03 -11.73
N ILE A 416 -3.66 9.95 -11.78
CA ILE A 416 -4.77 9.89 -12.74
C ILE A 416 -4.25 9.94 -14.18
N LYS A 417 -3.25 10.77 -14.47
CA LYS A 417 -2.59 10.84 -15.78
C LYS A 417 -1.86 9.53 -16.11
N TYR A 418 -1.11 8.96 -15.16
CA TYR A 418 -0.46 7.67 -15.33
C TYR A 418 -1.47 6.58 -15.69
N LEU A 419 -2.55 6.43 -14.94
CA LEU A 419 -3.61 5.45 -15.21
C LEU A 419 -4.28 5.70 -16.57
N ARG A 420 -4.63 6.95 -16.88
CA ARG A 420 -5.24 7.29 -18.17
C ARG A 420 -4.31 6.93 -19.33
N ASN A 421 -3.03 7.27 -19.24
CA ASN A 421 -2.08 6.97 -20.30
C ASN A 421 -1.91 5.46 -20.47
N LYS A 422 -1.73 4.75 -19.36
CA LYS A 422 -1.54 3.31 -19.36
C LYS A 422 -2.73 2.54 -19.94
N PHE A 423 -3.94 2.94 -19.57
CA PHE A 423 -5.15 2.16 -19.85
C PHE A 423 -5.97 2.67 -21.04
N LEU A 424 -5.84 3.94 -21.44
CA LEU A 424 -6.67 4.54 -22.51
C LEU A 424 -5.89 5.09 -23.71
N THR A 425 -4.56 5.20 -23.66
CA THR A 425 -3.78 5.80 -24.75
C THR A 425 -2.83 4.80 -25.41
N GLN A 426 -3.28 3.56 -25.61
CA GLN A 426 -2.47 2.52 -26.28
C GLN A 426 -1.97 2.98 -27.65
#